data_AF-A0AAJ5UE57-F1
#
_entry.id   AF-A0AAJ5UE57-F1
#
_cell.length_a   1.000
_cell.length_b   1.000
_cell.length_c   1.000
_cell.angle_alpha   90.00
_cell.angle_beta   90.00
_cell.angle_gamma   90.00
#
_symmetry.space_group_name_H-M   'P 1'
#
loop_
_entity.id
_entity.type
_entity.pdbx_description
1 polymer ?
#
loop_
_entity_poly.entity_id
_entity_poly.type
_entity_poly.pdbx_seq_one_letter_code
_entity_poly.pdbx_strand_id
1 'polypeptide(L)'
;MKAKWFPLVCLFIVALCAPRAEAAVTKTTWADAAAVQFVFVENNSDDNFFATPGGVLDPRMTGASRWTGLKYTGSGTIYQQSLGYIDNGFNTGLNANWKFDMWLENSPVSNPLSGLRCINWYAGCDMATSLILPQVTDANGFYGVTVTPGGQKWMHGMMSDAFYQYLQQMPVGGSMSMTINACQTSISYDASRGARCKDQASGAWYVRKVTHTKAANLKLVNTHSLTEVFINSDGVPTLGEGSSNCRAQTIGSRSGLSCKMVNYALQHNGLSNTSIHIFPAINNTSLTSAVNIYDMQFSLNGNNWKPVSGNAYYYTFNEMKASDSVYIFFSSNFFKQMVALGISDINTKDLFNFRFQNTTSPESGWYEFSTSNSLIIKPRDFSISIISDEYISSPSREGYVGAGQPSLDFGYIVTTSGKTAADEVLIKVTGPSQSIAGRSYCLFSSPDGATKVPFPALLTFTTRSGTSKNYDAGCDDRWRDMTDALWLTTPWTDASGDIGVMNKTTVKFSIPMNDNISLRTVDDDGWFGEVSASGEIHVQATWRNIN
;
A
#
# COMPACT_ATOMS: atom_id res chain seq x y z
N MET A 1 -41.85 -82.16 19.58
CA MET A 1 -40.66 -81.30 19.66
C MET A 1 -41.05 -79.87 19.36
N LYS A 2 -41.28 -79.03 20.38
CA LYS A 2 -41.55 -77.58 20.20
C LYS A 2 -40.29 -76.82 20.60
N ALA A 3 -39.55 -76.34 19.61
CA ALA A 3 -38.27 -75.66 19.82
C ALA A 3 -38.50 -74.25 20.40
N LYS A 4 -37.80 -73.99 21.51
CA LYS A 4 -37.75 -72.70 22.21
C LYS A 4 -36.94 -71.68 21.39
N TRP A 5 -37.56 -71.05 20.40
CA TRP A 5 -36.89 -70.01 19.58
C TRP A 5 -37.15 -68.58 20.04
N PHE A 6 -38.04 -68.38 21.01
CA PHE A 6 -38.41 -67.06 21.51
C PHE A 6 -37.30 -66.26 22.23
N PRO A 7 -36.40 -66.86 23.05
CA PRO A 7 -35.41 -66.06 23.77
C PRO A 7 -34.27 -65.55 22.88
N LEU A 8 -34.02 -66.18 21.72
CA LEU A 8 -32.98 -65.75 20.77
C LEU A 8 -33.41 -64.55 19.92
N VAL A 9 -34.70 -64.43 19.61
CA VAL A 9 -35.24 -63.30 18.85
C VAL A 9 -35.30 -62.03 19.70
N CYS A 10 -35.63 -62.14 21.00
CA CYS A 10 -35.60 -60.99 21.91
C CYS A 10 -34.19 -60.44 22.16
N LEU A 11 -33.16 -61.30 22.22
CA LEU A 11 -31.76 -60.87 22.36
C LEU A 11 -31.23 -60.16 21.10
N PHE A 12 -31.68 -60.57 19.90
CA PHE A 12 -31.31 -59.89 18.65
C PHE A 12 -31.94 -58.50 18.51
N ILE A 13 -33.18 -58.31 18.98
CA ILE A 13 -33.86 -57.01 18.92
C ILE A 13 -33.28 -56.00 19.92
N VAL A 14 -32.85 -56.45 21.11
CA VAL A 14 -32.18 -55.56 22.10
C VAL A 14 -30.79 -55.12 21.61
N ALA A 15 -30.07 -55.97 20.87
CA ALA A 15 -28.79 -55.59 20.26
C ALA A 15 -28.94 -54.61 19.07
N LEU A 16 -30.10 -54.59 18.40
CA LEU A 16 -30.42 -53.66 17.32
C LEU A 16 -31.00 -52.31 17.82
N CYS A 17 -31.51 -52.27 19.05
CA CYS A 17 -32.05 -51.07 19.71
C CYS A 17 -31.08 -50.44 20.74
N ALA A 18 -29.84 -50.94 20.85
CA ALA A 18 -28.82 -50.23 21.61
C ALA A 18 -28.56 -48.89 20.91
N PRO A 19 -28.73 -47.73 21.58
CA PRO A 19 -28.34 -46.47 20.99
C PRO A 19 -26.87 -46.57 20.65
N ARG A 20 -26.51 -46.35 19.37
CA ARG A 20 -25.12 -46.10 19.02
C ARG A 20 -24.70 -44.90 19.85
N ALA A 21 -23.88 -45.13 20.87
CA ALA A 21 -23.21 -44.05 21.57
C ALA A 21 -22.20 -43.46 20.58
N GLU A 22 -22.67 -42.55 19.73
CA GLU A 22 -21.78 -41.74 18.92
C GLU A 22 -21.04 -40.78 19.86
N ALA A 23 -19.73 -40.70 19.69
CA ALA A 23 -18.82 -40.34 20.77
C ALA A 23 -18.64 -38.83 21.03
N ALA A 24 -19.54 -37.92 20.66
CA ALA A 24 -19.33 -36.46 20.74
C ALA A 24 -17.97 -35.95 20.17
N VAL A 25 -17.83 -34.64 20.00
CA VAL A 25 -16.51 -34.07 19.71
C VAL A 25 -15.60 -34.23 20.93
N THR A 26 -14.38 -34.74 20.71
CA THR A 26 -13.37 -34.83 21.77
C THR A 26 -12.74 -33.47 22.01
N LYS A 27 -13.00 -32.88 23.18
CA LYS A 27 -12.43 -31.60 23.60
C LYS A 27 -11.09 -31.82 24.30
N THR A 28 -10.05 -31.16 23.79
CA THR A 28 -8.71 -31.11 24.39
C THR A 28 -8.39 -29.67 24.74
N THR A 29 -8.26 -29.40 26.03
CA THR A 29 -7.76 -28.10 26.53
C THR A 29 -6.27 -28.21 26.76
N TRP A 30 -5.50 -27.42 26.03
CA TRP A 30 -4.05 -27.33 26.20
C TRP A 30 -3.69 -26.29 27.26
N ALA A 31 -2.49 -26.45 27.82
CA ALA A 31 -1.92 -25.43 28.67
C ALA A 31 -1.76 -24.09 27.90
N ASP A 32 -1.93 -23.00 28.64
CA ASP A 32 -1.74 -21.64 28.14
C ASP A 32 -0.43 -21.54 27.35
N ALA A 33 -0.50 -20.88 26.19
CA ALA A 33 0.71 -20.59 25.43
C ALA A 33 1.58 -19.58 26.19
N ALA A 34 2.90 -19.70 26.02
CA ALA A 34 3.81 -18.63 26.42
C ALA A 34 3.40 -17.32 25.72
N ALA A 35 3.48 -16.20 26.43
CA ALA A 35 3.23 -14.90 25.83
C ALA A 35 4.31 -14.60 24.79
N VAL A 36 3.89 -14.15 23.61
CA VAL A 36 4.81 -13.81 22.51
C VAL A 36 4.66 -12.37 22.08
N GLN A 37 5.75 -11.81 21.58
CA GLN A 37 5.81 -10.43 21.15
C GLN A 37 5.58 -10.32 19.64
N PHE A 38 4.96 -9.23 19.21
CA PHE A 38 4.82 -8.89 17.80
C PHE A 38 5.23 -7.43 17.53
N VAL A 39 5.63 -7.18 16.29
CA VAL A 39 5.85 -5.85 15.73
C VAL A 39 4.67 -5.55 14.79
N PHE A 40 4.11 -4.36 14.92
CA PHE A 40 3.10 -3.85 14.01
C PHE A 40 3.73 -2.81 13.10
N VAL A 41 3.41 -2.86 11.81
CA VAL A 41 3.82 -1.88 10.81
C VAL A 41 2.56 -1.29 10.18
N GLU A 42 2.48 0.03 10.16
CA GLU A 42 1.39 0.79 9.53
C GLU A 42 1.94 1.67 8.41
N ASN A 43 1.27 1.60 7.26
CA ASN A 43 1.53 2.46 6.12
C ASN A 43 0.29 3.28 5.80
N ASN A 44 0.31 4.54 6.22
CA ASN A 44 -0.80 5.47 6.02
C ASN A 44 -0.99 5.91 4.55
N SER A 45 -0.07 5.55 3.65
CA SER A 45 -0.20 5.87 2.22
C SER A 45 -1.15 4.91 1.49
N ASP A 46 -1.16 3.64 1.90
CA ASP A 46 -1.78 2.56 1.11
C ASP A 46 -2.84 1.80 1.90
N ASP A 47 -3.25 2.30 3.08
CA ASP A 47 -4.19 1.67 4.02
C ASP A 47 -3.89 0.20 4.32
N ASN A 48 -2.59 -0.10 4.43
CA ASN A 48 -2.06 -1.44 4.59
C ASN A 48 -1.36 -1.62 5.93
N PHE A 49 -1.58 -2.79 6.53
CA PHE A 49 -1.05 -3.16 7.84
C PHE A 49 -0.27 -4.45 7.75
N PHE A 50 0.74 -4.59 8.61
CA PHE A 50 1.52 -5.81 8.73
C PHE A 50 1.80 -6.11 10.20
N ALA A 51 1.43 -7.31 10.63
CA ALA A 51 1.81 -7.85 11.93
C ALA A 51 2.88 -8.91 11.71
N THR A 52 3.92 -8.93 12.55
CA THR A 52 4.98 -9.91 12.41
C THR A 52 5.58 -10.31 13.77
N PRO A 53 6.04 -11.55 13.96
CA PRO A 53 6.58 -11.98 15.25
C PRO A 53 7.84 -11.20 15.63
N GLY A 54 7.88 -10.70 16.85
CA GLY A 54 9.05 -10.04 17.45
C GLY A 54 10.10 -11.04 17.97
N GLY A 55 9.76 -12.32 18.08
CA GLY A 55 10.65 -13.37 18.56
C GLY A 55 10.32 -14.73 17.91
N VAL A 56 9.78 -15.66 18.70
CA VAL A 56 9.33 -16.97 18.22
C VAL A 56 8.07 -16.86 17.35
N LEU A 57 7.88 -17.83 16.45
CA LEU A 57 6.74 -17.86 15.53
C LEU A 57 5.41 -18.19 16.21
N ASP A 58 5.42 -19.16 17.13
CA ASP A 58 4.21 -19.75 17.70
C ASP A 58 3.96 -19.26 19.14
N PRO A 59 2.70 -18.96 19.54
CA PRO A 59 1.50 -18.93 18.71
C PRO A 59 1.55 -17.82 17.65
N ARG A 60 1.00 -18.11 16.47
CA ARG A 60 1.16 -17.28 15.29
C ARG A 60 0.24 -16.07 15.34
N MET A 61 0.81 -14.91 15.05
CA MET A 61 0.10 -13.72 14.60
C MET A 61 1.02 -13.00 13.63
N THR A 62 0.79 -13.20 12.34
CA THR A 62 1.73 -12.81 11.30
C THR A 62 1.05 -12.60 9.96
N GLY A 63 1.52 -11.63 9.19
CA GLY A 63 1.09 -11.35 7.83
C GLY A 63 0.46 -9.98 7.64
N ALA A 64 0.28 -9.63 6.37
CA ALA A 64 -0.27 -8.36 5.94
C ALA A 64 -1.79 -8.42 5.77
N SER A 65 -2.45 -7.28 5.97
CA SER A 65 -3.91 -7.13 5.76
C SER A 65 -4.29 -7.17 4.29
N ARG A 66 -3.35 -6.86 3.39
CA ARG A 66 -3.52 -6.87 1.94
C ARG A 66 -2.37 -7.59 1.25
N TRP A 67 -2.65 -8.01 0.03
CA TRP A 67 -1.61 -8.48 -0.89
C TRP A 67 -0.79 -7.30 -1.36
N THR A 68 0.51 -7.52 -1.53
CA THR A 68 1.40 -6.53 -2.14
C THR A 68 1.89 -7.04 -3.50
N GLY A 69 2.82 -6.32 -4.14
CA GLY A 69 3.49 -6.79 -5.36
C GLY A 69 4.27 -8.10 -5.17
N LEU A 70 4.42 -8.56 -3.93
CA LEU A 70 5.08 -9.82 -3.56
C LEU A 70 4.16 -11.03 -3.57
N LYS A 71 2.87 -10.86 -3.85
CA LYS A 71 1.93 -11.98 -3.93
C LYS A 71 2.43 -13.00 -4.95
N TYR A 72 2.57 -14.25 -4.51
CA TYR A 72 2.87 -15.33 -5.43
C TYR A 72 1.68 -15.61 -6.35
N THR A 73 1.90 -15.61 -7.66
CA THR A 73 0.86 -15.75 -8.70
C THR A 73 0.90 -17.10 -9.42
N GLY A 74 1.64 -18.08 -8.89
CA GLY A 74 1.81 -19.41 -9.50
C GLY A 74 3.04 -19.54 -10.41
N SER A 75 3.82 -18.47 -10.58
CA SER A 75 5.10 -18.49 -11.31
C SER A 75 6.11 -17.53 -10.68
N GLY A 76 7.39 -17.72 -10.99
CA GLY A 76 8.48 -16.90 -10.43
C GLY A 76 8.80 -17.23 -8.97
N THR A 77 9.40 -16.26 -8.27
CA THR A 77 9.85 -16.42 -6.88
C THR A 77 8.68 -16.43 -5.91
N ILE A 78 8.68 -17.39 -4.98
CA ILE A 78 7.66 -17.52 -3.94
C ILE A 78 8.01 -16.57 -2.78
N TYR A 79 7.32 -15.43 -2.70
CA TYR A 79 7.45 -14.48 -1.58
C TYR A 79 6.23 -14.58 -0.64
N GLN A 80 5.19 -13.78 -0.88
CA GLN A 80 4.00 -13.73 -0.03
C GLN A 80 3.00 -14.79 -0.47
N GLN A 81 2.69 -15.73 0.44
CA GLN A 81 1.86 -16.91 0.15
C GLN A 81 0.52 -16.90 0.90
N SER A 82 0.39 -16.06 1.91
CA SER A 82 -0.87 -15.84 2.62
C SER A 82 -0.98 -14.43 3.18
N LEU A 83 -2.21 -13.96 3.32
CA LEU A 83 -2.54 -12.82 4.17
C LEU A 83 -2.37 -13.17 5.65
N GLY A 84 -2.57 -12.19 6.52
CA GLY A 84 -2.35 -12.38 7.94
C GLY A 84 -3.33 -13.32 8.62
N TYR A 85 -2.81 -14.09 9.57
CA TYR A 85 -3.54 -15.13 10.26
C TYR A 85 -3.06 -15.31 11.70
N ILE A 86 -3.91 -15.98 12.48
CA ILE A 86 -3.59 -16.43 13.83
C ILE A 86 -3.79 -17.93 13.98
N ASP A 87 -3.09 -18.52 14.95
CA ASP A 87 -3.29 -19.89 15.38
C ASP A 87 -3.07 -20.05 16.89
N ASN A 88 -3.28 -21.27 17.39
CA ASN A 88 -3.06 -21.62 18.79
C ASN A 88 -1.63 -22.12 19.09
N GLY A 89 -0.70 -22.01 18.15
CA GLY A 89 0.71 -22.40 18.27
C GLY A 89 1.02 -23.89 18.22
N PHE A 90 0.08 -24.74 17.78
CA PHE A 90 0.35 -26.16 17.51
C PHE A 90 0.31 -26.52 16.02
N ASN A 91 -0.03 -25.57 15.14
CA ASN A 91 -0.10 -25.76 13.70
C ASN A 91 -0.77 -27.11 13.34
N THR A 92 -2.00 -27.32 13.83
CA THR A 92 -2.68 -28.62 13.69
C THR A 92 -3.26 -28.76 12.29
N GLY A 93 -3.03 -29.93 11.66
CA GLY A 93 -3.53 -30.24 10.33
C GLY A 93 -5.05 -30.47 10.30
N LEU A 94 -5.68 -29.99 9.23
CA LEU A 94 -7.09 -30.24 8.94
C LEU A 94 -7.25 -31.41 7.96
N ASN A 95 -8.28 -32.22 8.20
CA ASN A 95 -8.65 -33.32 7.33
C ASN A 95 -9.44 -32.82 6.11
N ALA A 96 -9.11 -33.30 4.92
CA ALA A 96 -9.86 -32.97 3.71
C ALA A 96 -11.33 -33.42 3.81
N ASN A 97 -12.23 -32.61 3.27
CA ASN A 97 -13.70 -32.78 3.27
C ASN A 97 -14.37 -32.71 4.64
N TRP A 98 -13.63 -32.41 5.71
CA TRP A 98 -14.21 -32.21 7.03
C TRP A 98 -14.74 -30.77 7.16
N LYS A 99 -15.66 -30.57 8.11
CA LYS A 99 -16.12 -29.26 8.53
C LYS A 99 -15.17 -28.67 9.57
N PHE A 100 -14.93 -27.37 9.50
CA PHE A 100 -14.07 -26.65 10.43
C PHE A 100 -14.71 -25.35 10.93
N ASP A 101 -14.61 -25.15 12.25
CA ASP A 101 -14.99 -23.94 12.98
C ASP A 101 -13.78 -23.39 13.73
N MET A 102 -13.68 -22.07 13.78
CA MET A 102 -12.76 -21.39 14.69
C MET A 102 -13.39 -20.13 15.26
N TRP A 103 -13.35 -20.00 16.58
CA TRP A 103 -13.84 -18.82 17.28
C TRP A 103 -12.93 -18.43 18.44
N LEU A 104 -13.00 -17.15 18.79
CA LEU A 104 -12.19 -16.52 19.82
C LEU A 104 -13.07 -16.14 20.99
N GLU A 105 -12.72 -16.63 22.18
CA GLU A 105 -13.32 -16.16 23.43
C GLU A 105 -12.43 -15.07 24.03
N ASN A 106 -13.06 -14.04 24.60
CA ASN A 106 -12.38 -12.85 25.12
C ASN A 106 -11.57 -12.10 24.04
N SER A 107 -12.01 -12.18 22.78
CA SER A 107 -11.47 -11.33 21.72
C SER A 107 -11.70 -9.86 22.07
N PRO A 108 -10.71 -8.98 21.93
CA PRO A 108 -10.90 -7.55 22.14
C PRO A 108 -11.69 -6.87 21.01
N VAL A 109 -12.00 -7.63 19.94
CA VAL A 109 -12.62 -7.13 18.72
C VAL A 109 -13.77 -8.04 18.28
N SER A 110 -14.85 -7.43 17.82
CA SER A 110 -15.97 -8.13 17.18
C SER A 110 -15.62 -8.48 15.73
N ASN A 111 -16.02 -9.67 15.27
CA ASN A 111 -15.70 -10.22 13.95
C ASN A 111 -14.19 -10.29 13.70
N PRO A 112 -13.41 -10.95 14.56
CA PRO A 112 -11.95 -10.93 14.50
C PRO A 112 -11.35 -11.73 13.33
N LEU A 113 -12.15 -12.62 12.72
CA LEU A 113 -11.70 -13.57 11.70
C LEU A 113 -12.61 -13.57 10.47
N SER A 114 -12.02 -13.69 9.29
CA SER A 114 -12.73 -13.71 8.00
C SER A 114 -13.01 -15.13 7.49
N GLY A 115 -12.29 -16.14 7.99
CA GLY A 115 -12.43 -17.54 7.56
C GLY A 115 -11.14 -18.35 7.70
N LEU A 116 -11.08 -19.52 7.05
CA LEU A 116 -9.93 -20.42 7.10
C LEU A 116 -8.83 -19.93 6.16
N ARG A 117 -7.66 -19.61 6.73
CA ARG A 117 -6.48 -19.24 5.94
C ARG A 117 -5.98 -20.42 5.12
N CYS A 118 -5.57 -20.14 3.89
CA CYS A 118 -5.19 -21.11 2.88
C CYS A 118 -3.93 -20.65 2.14
N ILE A 119 -2.88 -21.47 2.04
CA ILE A 119 -1.70 -21.08 1.24
C ILE A 119 -2.11 -20.96 -0.23
N ASN A 120 -1.98 -19.77 -0.80
CA ASN A 120 -2.73 -19.37 -2.00
C ASN A 120 -2.52 -20.26 -3.24
N TRP A 121 -1.39 -20.94 -3.36
CA TRP A 121 -1.06 -21.83 -4.47
C TRP A 121 -1.34 -23.31 -4.20
N TYR A 122 -1.77 -23.67 -2.99
CA TYR A 122 -2.20 -25.04 -2.72
C TYR A 122 -3.49 -25.33 -3.48
N ALA A 123 -3.62 -26.55 -3.99
CA ALA A 123 -4.88 -27.02 -4.57
C ALA A 123 -6.05 -26.81 -3.59
N GLY A 124 -7.20 -26.39 -4.11
CA GLY A 124 -8.38 -26.06 -3.32
C GLY A 124 -8.32 -24.71 -2.58
N CYS A 125 -7.21 -23.96 -2.66
CA CYS A 125 -7.17 -22.57 -2.19
C CYS A 125 -7.55 -21.60 -3.30
N ASP A 126 -8.27 -20.55 -2.94
CA ASP A 126 -8.48 -19.42 -3.82
C ASP A 126 -7.19 -18.57 -3.91
N MET A 127 -6.63 -18.46 -5.11
CA MET A 127 -5.38 -17.74 -5.32
C MET A 127 -5.55 -16.22 -5.16
N ALA A 128 -6.75 -15.69 -5.36
CA ALA A 128 -7.04 -14.26 -5.21
C ALA A 128 -7.02 -13.85 -3.73
N THR A 129 -7.60 -14.66 -2.85
CA THR A 129 -7.93 -14.31 -1.47
C THR A 129 -7.12 -15.07 -0.42
N SER A 130 -6.54 -16.24 -0.74
CA SER A 130 -5.91 -17.14 0.25
C SER A 130 -6.89 -17.60 1.34
N LEU A 131 -8.20 -17.58 1.04
CA LEU A 131 -9.26 -17.82 2.01
C LEU A 131 -10.16 -18.96 1.54
N ILE A 132 -10.50 -19.88 2.44
CA ILE A 132 -11.64 -20.79 2.25
C ILE A 132 -12.80 -20.21 3.03
N LEU A 133 -13.87 -19.87 2.32
CA LEU A 133 -15.01 -19.17 2.89
C LEU A 133 -15.80 -20.06 3.86
N PRO A 134 -16.20 -19.51 5.02
CA PRO A 134 -17.15 -20.15 5.93
C PRO A 134 -18.58 -20.06 5.38
N GLN A 135 -19.50 -20.80 6.01
CA GLN A 135 -20.94 -20.60 5.80
C GLN A 135 -21.44 -19.35 6.52
N VAL A 136 -20.89 -19.06 7.71
CA VAL A 136 -21.26 -17.90 8.54
C VAL A 136 -20.04 -17.37 9.28
N THR A 137 -19.96 -16.05 9.43
CA THR A 137 -19.12 -15.36 10.40
C THR A 137 -19.99 -14.66 11.45
N ASP A 138 -19.47 -14.51 12.67
CA ASP A 138 -20.12 -13.73 13.73
C ASP A 138 -19.09 -12.95 14.56
N ALA A 139 -19.57 -12.33 15.64
CA ALA A 139 -18.77 -11.52 16.54
C ALA A 139 -17.53 -12.25 17.10
N ASN A 140 -17.52 -13.58 17.17
CA ASN A 140 -16.45 -14.37 17.79
C ASN A 140 -15.58 -15.11 16.76
N GLY A 141 -16.08 -15.43 15.58
CA GLY A 141 -15.33 -16.22 14.61
C GLY A 141 -16.08 -16.63 13.36
N PHE A 142 -15.68 -17.76 12.79
CA PHE A 142 -16.24 -18.30 11.56
C PHE A 142 -16.60 -19.78 11.70
N TYR A 143 -17.61 -20.20 10.92
CA TYR A 143 -18.20 -21.52 11.08
C TYR A 143 -18.61 -22.19 9.77
N GLY A 144 -18.59 -23.52 9.76
CA GLY A 144 -19.08 -24.35 8.67
C GLY A 144 -18.17 -24.39 7.44
N VAL A 145 -16.88 -24.07 7.58
CA VAL A 145 -15.92 -24.18 6.47
C VAL A 145 -15.83 -25.63 6.02
N THR A 146 -15.88 -25.90 4.72
CA THR A 146 -15.58 -27.23 4.18
C THR A 146 -14.13 -27.26 3.75
N VAL A 147 -13.31 -28.08 4.40
CA VAL A 147 -11.88 -28.17 4.11
C VAL A 147 -11.69 -28.79 2.72
N THR A 148 -11.16 -28.01 1.78
CA THR A 148 -10.97 -28.47 0.40
C THR A 148 -9.86 -29.53 0.31
N PRO A 149 -9.98 -30.54 -0.58
CA PRO A 149 -8.90 -31.50 -0.83
C PRO A 149 -7.69 -30.85 -1.53
N GLY A 150 -6.52 -31.47 -1.35
CA GLY A 150 -5.25 -31.07 -1.97
C GLY A 150 -4.46 -30.06 -1.15
N GLY A 151 -3.16 -30.29 -0.92
CA GLY A 151 -2.29 -29.47 -0.07
C GLY A 151 -2.72 -29.41 1.42
N GLN A 152 -1.77 -29.41 2.35
CA GLN A 152 -2.11 -29.41 3.78
C GLN A 152 -2.79 -28.10 4.20
N LYS A 153 -3.99 -28.20 4.79
CA LYS A 153 -4.67 -27.07 5.43
C LYS A 153 -4.40 -27.14 6.94
N TRP A 154 -4.32 -25.98 7.58
CA TRP A 154 -3.95 -25.86 8.99
C TRP A 154 -5.04 -25.10 9.72
N MET A 155 -5.19 -25.34 11.02
CA MET A 155 -6.19 -24.66 11.89
C MET A 155 -5.85 -23.18 12.12
N HIS A 156 -5.82 -22.40 11.05
CA HIS A 156 -5.41 -21.00 11.02
C HIS A 156 -6.60 -20.12 10.64
N GLY A 157 -6.92 -19.14 11.47
CA GLY A 157 -7.93 -18.14 11.16
C GLY A 157 -7.31 -16.94 10.47
N MET A 158 -7.83 -16.54 9.31
CA MET A 158 -7.43 -15.30 8.66
C MET A 158 -7.93 -14.10 9.47
N MET A 159 -7.03 -13.17 9.81
CA MET A 159 -7.38 -11.96 10.56
C MET A 159 -8.26 -11.03 9.72
N SER A 160 -9.25 -10.41 10.35
CA SER A 160 -10.10 -9.40 9.71
C SER A 160 -9.49 -8.00 9.77
N ASP A 161 -10.04 -7.08 8.98
CA ASP A 161 -9.66 -5.67 9.04
C ASP A 161 -9.90 -5.05 10.41
N ALA A 162 -11.02 -5.39 11.06
CA ALA A 162 -11.32 -4.93 12.41
C ALA A 162 -10.21 -5.34 13.39
N PHE A 163 -9.65 -6.55 13.23
CA PHE A 163 -8.55 -7.01 14.05
C PHE A 163 -7.28 -6.18 13.85
N TYR A 164 -6.91 -5.86 12.60
CA TYR A 164 -5.79 -4.96 12.31
C TYR A 164 -5.99 -3.55 12.87
N GLN A 165 -7.21 -3.00 12.77
CA GLN A 165 -7.55 -1.69 13.32
C GLN A 165 -7.38 -1.65 14.85
N TYR A 166 -7.77 -2.73 15.54
CA TYR A 166 -7.50 -2.87 16.97
C TYR A 166 -5.98 -2.91 17.26
N LEU A 167 -5.22 -3.72 16.51
CA LEU A 167 -3.76 -3.81 16.67
C LEU A 167 -3.06 -2.47 16.43
N GLN A 168 -3.57 -1.65 15.52
CA GLN A 168 -3.06 -0.30 15.26
C GLN A 168 -3.19 0.57 16.51
N GLN A 169 -4.37 0.59 17.13
CA GLN A 169 -4.69 1.41 18.31
C GLN A 169 -4.03 0.92 19.59
N MET A 170 -3.65 -0.36 19.64
CA MET A 170 -2.98 -0.95 20.80
C MET A 170 -1.64 -0.25 21.08
N PRO A 171 -1.36 0.19 22.31
CA PRO A 171 -0.09 0.85 22.65
C PRO A 171 1.06 -0.16 22.71
N VAL A 172 2.28 0.31 22.46
CA VAL A 172 3.49 -0.49 22.67
C VAL A 172 3.62 -0.85 24.15
N GLY A 173 3.92 -2.12 24.44
CA GLY A 173 3.90 -2.71 25.78
C GLY A 173 2.54 -3.29 26.19
N GLY A 174 1.46 -2.93 25.51
CA GLY A 174 0.15 -3.53 25.72
C GLY A 174 0.15 -5.02 25.43
N SER A 175 -0.75 -5.78 26.06
CA SER A 175 -0.95 -7.21 25.79
C SER A 175 -2.42 -7.52 25.59
N MET A 176 -2.70 -8.49 24.72
CA MET A 176 -4.04 -9.06 24.54
C MET A 176 -3.98 -10.57 24.76
N SER A 177 -4.97 -11.10 25.46
CA SER A 177 -5.14 -12.54 25.64
C SER A 177 -6.49 -12.96 25.11
N MET A 178 -6.52 -14.07 24.38
CA MET A 178 -7.75 -14.66 23.85
C MET A 178 -7.66 -16.18 23.94
N THR A 179 -8.81 -16.85 24.04
CA THR A 179 -8.87 -18.31 23.96
C THR A 179 -9.29 -18.70 22.56
N ILE A 180 -8.40 -19.38 21.85
CA ILE A 180 -8.64 -19.90 20.51
C ILE A 180 -9.29 -21.27 20.64
N ASN A 181 -10.48 -21.40 20.06
CA ASN A 181 -11.17 -22.66 19.87
C ASN A 181 -11.07 -23.07 18.40
N ALA A 182 -10.55 -24.26 18.13
CA ALA A 182 -10.44 -24.82 16.78
C ALA A 182 -11.08 -26.21 16.77
N CYS A 183 -12.15 -26.38 15.98
CA CYS A 183 -12.93 -27.62 15.97
C CYS A 183 -13.08 -28.15 14.55
N GLN A 184 -12.74 -29.42 14.33
CA GLN A 184 -13.02 -30.12 13.07
C GLN A 184 -13.83 -31.40 13.28
N THR A 185 -14.68 -31.73 12.30
CA THR A 185 -15.53 -32.92 12.32
C THR A 185 -15.81 -33.44 10.90
N SER A 186 -15.95 -34.76 10.74
CA SER A 186 -16.41 -35.37 9.50
C SER A 186 -17.91 -35.21 9.26
N ILE A 187 -18.66 -34.81 10.30
CA ILE A 187 -20.11 -34.63 10.22
C ILE A 187 -20.42 -33.34 9.46
N SER A 188 -21.19 -33.46 8.38
CA SER A 188 -21.70 -32.29 7.68
C SER A 188 -22.82 -31.64 8.49
N TYR A 189 -22.71 -30.35 8.76
CA TYR A 189 -23.76 -29.54 9.37
C TYR A 189 -23.89 -28.19 8.65
N ASP A 190 -24.97 -27.47 8.99
CA ASP A 190 -25.31 -26.17 8.41
C ASP A 190 -25.20 -25.07 9.48
N ALA A 191 -24.13 -24.29 9.40
CA ALA A 191 -23.86 -23.21 10.33
C ALA A 191 -24.82 -22.02 10.17
N SER A 192 -25.47 -21.85 9.01
CA SER A 192 -26.48 -20.81 8.77
C SER A 192 -27.74 -21.02 9.61
N ARG A 193 -27.97 -22.26 10.05
CA ARG A 193 -29.06 -22.64 10.95
C ARG A 193 -28.64 -22.71 12.42
N GLY A 194 -27.44 -22.22 12.74
CA GLY A 194 -26.91 -22.20 14.10
C GLY A 194 -26.19 -23.49 14.54
N ALA A 195 -26.09 -24.52 13.69
CA ALA A 195 -25.32 -25.72 14.03
C ALA A 195 -23.82 -25.41 14.11
N ARG A 196 -23.08 -26.09 14.98
CA ARG A 196 -21.64 -25.88 15.18
C ARG A 196 -20.90 -27.20 15.32
N CYS A 197 -19.61 -27.20 14.96
CA CYS A 197 -18.72 -28.35 15.08
C CYS A 197 -18.70 -28.92 16.51
N LYS A 198 -18.62 -28.07 17.54
CA LYS A 198 -18.54 -28.49 18.94
C LYS A 198 -19.73 -29.33 19.42
N ASP A 199 -20.87 -29.24 18.73
CA ASP A 199 -22.12 -29.92 19.07
C ASP A 199 -22.30 -31.23 18.26
N GLN A 200 -21.32 -31.62 17.44
CA GLN A 200 -21.42 -32.80 16.59
C GLN A 200 -21.03 -34.10 17.31
N ALA A 201 -21.46 -35.22 16.73
CA ALA A 201 -21.32 -36.54 17.34
C ALA A 201 -19.91 -37.16 17.24
N SER A 202 -18.99 -36.53 16.51
CA SER A 202 -17.59 -36.94 16.41
C SER A 202 -16.72 -35.78 15.94
N GLY A 203 -15.42 -35.82 16.25
CA GLY A 203 -14.46 -34.80 15.80
C GLY A 203 -13.44 -34.48 16.88
N ALA A 204 -12.63 -33.45 16.61
CA ALA A 204 -11.62 -32.94 17.54
C ALA A 204 -11.82 -31.44 17.76
N TRP A 205 -11.80 -31.02 19.02
CA TRP A 205 -11.90 -29.62 19.43
C TRP A 205 -10.73 -29.26 20.34
N TYR A 206 -9.89 -28.35 19.89
CA TYR A 206 -8.73 -27.87 20.63
C TYR A 206 -9.00 -26.48 21.19
N VAL A 207 -8.64 -26.29 22.46
CA VAL A 207 -8.78 -25.04 23.18
C VAL A 207 -7.45 -24.63 23.76
N ARG A 208 -7.02 -23.39 23.48
CA ARG A 208 -5.81 -22.83 24.09
C ARG A 208 -5.92 -21.33 24.26
N LYS A 209 -5.51 -20.85 25.43
CA LYS A 209 -5.31 -19.43 25.66
C LYS A 209 -3.97 -18.99 25.08
N VAL A 210 -3.99 -17.92 24.29
CA VAL A 210 -2.80 -17.28 23.71
C VAL A 210 -2.72 -15.84 24.19
N THR A 211 -1.48 -15.34 24.31
CA THR A 211 -1.21 -13.96 24.72
C THR A 211 -0.20 -13.33 23.77
N HIS A 212 -0.56 -12.17 23.21
CA HIS A 212 0.30 -11.39 22.33
C HIS A 212 0.57 -10.01 22.91
N THR A 213 1.84 -9.63 22.98
CA THR A 213 2.29 -8.32 23.47
C THR A 213 2.81 -7.49 22.30
N LYS A 214 2.29 -6.27 22.12
CA LYS A 214 2.78 -5.36 21.08
C LYS A 214 4.13 -4.81 21.52
N ALA A 215 5.20 -5.32 20.94
CA ALA A 215 6.55 -4.95 21.36
C ALA A 215 7.09 -3.74 20.60
N ALA A 216 6.59 -3.49 19.38
CA ALA A 216 6.91 -2.29 18.63
C ALA A 216 5.80 -1.87 17.67
N ASN A 217 5.79 -0.58 17.36
CA ASN A 217 4.97 0.04 16.33
C ASN A 217 5.88 0.81 15.38
N LEU A 218 5.93 0.40 14.12
CA LEU A 218 6.63 1.10 13.04
C LEU A 218 5.61 1.83 12.18
N LYS A 219 5.65 3.16 12.22
CA LYS A 219 4.81 4.02 11.40
C LYS A 219 5.62 4.60 10.25
N LEU A 220 5.25 4.27 9.02
CA LEU A 220 5.81 4.90 7.83
C LEU A 220 5.14 6.27 7.64
N VAL A 221 5.94 7.33 7.59
CA VAL A 221 5.47 8.72 7.54
C VAL A 221 5.50 9.18 6.09
N ASN A 222 4.31 9.47 5.54
CA ASN A 222 4.23 10.07 4.21
C ASN A 222 4.59 11.55 4.28
N THR A 223 5.64 11.94 3.57
CA THR A 223 6.13 13.31 3.47
C THR A 223 5.60 14.02 2.25
N HIS A 224 5.04 13.28 1.27
CA HIS A 224 4.55 13.77 -0.02
C HIS A 224 5.54 14.67 -0.78
N SER A 225 6.82 14.64 -0.42
CA SER A 225 7.79 15.58 -0.97
C SER A 225 8.15 15.14 -2.38
N LEU A 226 8.21 16.13 -3.26
CA LEU A 226 8.53 15.98 -4.66
C LEU A 226 9.94 16.52 -4.90
N THR A 227 10.77 15.75 -5.59
CA THR A 227 12.08 16.21 -6.06
C THR A 227 12.20 15.94 -7.54
N GLU A 228 12.51 16.97 -8.29
CA GLU A 228 12.77 16.87 -9.72
C GLU A 228 14.26 16.64 -9.97
N VAL A 229 14.57 15.71 -10.86
CA VAL A 229 15.95 15.37 -11.25
C VAL A 229 16.04 15.37 -12.77
N PHE A 230 16.87 16.25 -13.31
CA PHE A 230 17.22 16.29 -14.72
C PHE A 230 18.46 15.46 -14.98
N ILE A 231 18.42 14.59 -15.99
CA ILE A 231 19.51 13.67 -16.30
C ILE A 231 20.05 13.97 -17.69
N ASN A 232 21.36 14.19 -17.76
CA ASN A 232 22.09 14.29 -19.03
C ASN A 232 22.22 12.90 -19.70
N SER A 233 22.53 12.87 -21.00
CA SER A 233 22.75 11.61 -21.75
C SER A 233 23.85 10.71 -21.14
N ASP A 234 24.83 11.30 -20.46
CA ASP A 234 25.92 10.63 -19.73
C ASP A 234 25.51 10.09 -18.34
N GLY A 235 24.29 10.37 -17.88
CA GLY A 235 23.74 9.97 -16.59
C GLY A 235 24.05 10.91 -15.43
N VAL A 236 24.68 12.06 -15.67
CA VAL A 236 24.94 13.05 -14.62
C VAL A 236 23.62 13.73 -14.20
N PRO A 237 23.20 13.60 -12.92
CA PRO A 237 21.96 14.20 -12.45
C PRO A 237 22.15 15.68 -12.05
N THR A 238 21.15 16.50 -12.32
CA THR A 238 21.01 17.88 -11.85
C THR A 238 19.71 17.99 -11.06
N LEU A 239 19.78 18.52 -9.83
CA LEU A 239 18.61 18.70 -8.99
C LEU A 239 17.78 19.91 -9.44
N GLY A 240 16.47 19.74 -9.48
CA GLY A 240 15.49 20.82 -9.61
C GLY A 240 15.34 21.61 -8.31
N GLU A 241 14.50 22.64 -8.35
CA GLU A 241 14.19 23.45 -7.16
C GLU A 241 13.38 22.65 -6.13
N GLY A 242 13.47 23.04 -4.86
CA GLY A 242 12.77 22.35 -3.76
C GLY A 242 13.36 21.01 -3.32
N SER A 243 14.48 20.59 -3.92
CA SER A 243 15.17 19.31 -3.67
C SER A 243 15.88 19.22 -2.30
N SER A 244 15.16 19.43 -1.20
CA SER A 244 15.72 19.40 0.17
C SER A 244 16.12 18.00 0.64
N ASN A 245 15.48 16.96 0.09
CA ASN A 245 15.69 15.58 0.49
C ASN A 245 16.78 14.88 -0.34
N CYS A 246 17.31 15.51 -1.37
CA CYS A 246 18.32 14.93 -2.25
C CYS A 246 19.58 15.80 -2.32
N ARG A 247 20.74 15.16 -2.46
CA ARG A 247 22.02 15.83 -2.65
C ARG A 247 22.94 15.04 -3.57
N ALA A 248 23.77 15.73 -4.33
CA ALA A 248 24.89 15.09 -4.99
C ALA A 248 25.82 14.46 -3.94
N GLN A 249 26.23 13.21 -4.17
CA GLN A 249 27.11 12.49 -3.26
C GLN A 249 28.03 11.55 -4.05
N THR A 250 29.22 11.32 -3.52
CA THR A 250 30.15 10.30 -4.02
C THR A 250 30.32 9.21 -2.98
N ILE A 251 30.16 7.95 -3.39
CA ILE A 251 30.31 6.77 -2.54
C ILE A 251 31.35 5.85 -3.19
N GLY A 252 32.50 5.68 -2.52
CA GLY A 252 33.66 5.03 -3.11
C GLY A 252 34.09 5.78 -4.38
N SER A 253 34.12 5.10 -5.52
CA SER A 253 34.45 5.68 -6.82
C SER A 253 33.22 6.15 -7.64
N ARG A 254 32.02 6.10 -7.07
CA ARG A 254 30.76 6.39 -7.80
C ARG A 254 30.19 7.73 -7.38
N SER A 255 30.06 8.63 -8.33
CA SER A 255 29.27 9.85 -8.17
C SER A 255 27.81 9.60 -8.53
N GLY A 256 26.91 10.36 -7.93
CA GLY A 256 25.48 10.21 -8.13
C GLY A 256 24.66 11.08 -7.20
N LEU A 257 23.43 10.65 -6.96
CA LEU A 257 22.46 11.36 -6.14
C LEU A 257 22.05 10.50 -4.94
N SER A 258 22.10 11.09 -3.75
CA SER A 258 21.62 10.49 -2.51
C SER A 258 20.36 11.21 -2.07
N CYS A 259 19.28 10.46 -1.87
CA CYS A 259 17.97 10.97 -1.51
C CYS A 259 17.46 10.29 -0.25
N LYS A 260 16.92 11.07 0.69
CA LYS A 260 16.07 10.58 1.77
C LYS A 260 14.74 10.12 1.14
N MET A 261 14.41 8.83 1.21
CA MET A 261 13.27 8.25 0.48
C MET A 261 12.14 7.77 1.38
N VAL A 262 12.44 7.44 2.64
CA VAL A 262 11.46 6.98 3.63
C VAL A 262 11.72 7.70 4.94
N ASN A 263 10.67 8.22 5.54
CA ASN A 263 10.66 8.62 6.94
C ASN A 263 9.81 7.63 7.74
N TYR A 264 10.25 7.30 8.94
CA TYR A 264 9.49 6.42 9.84
C TYR A 264 9.65 6.82 11.30
N ALA A 265 8.63 6.49 12.09
CA ALA A 265 8.67 6.55 13.53
C ALA A 265 8.60 5.12 14.09
N LEU A 266 9.60 4.74 14.89
CA LEU A 266 9.66 3.41 15.51
C LEU A 266 9.54 3.53 17.03
N GLN A 267 8.39 3.13 17.56
CA GLN A 267 8.18 2.96 19.00
C GLN A 267 8.46 1.51 19.37
N HIS A 268 9.21 1.25 20.45
CA HIS A 268 9.50 -0.12 20.90
C HIS A 268 9.66 -0.21 22.42
N ASN A 269 9.41 -1.39 23.00
CA ASN A 269 9.54 -1.69 24.43
C ASN A 269 10.92 -2.27 24.82
N GLY A 270 11.92 -2.09 23.96
CA GLY A 270 13.25 -2.69 24.11
C GLY A 270 13.47 -3.98 23.32
N LEU A 271 12.50 -4.41 22.51
CA LEU A 271 12.62 -5.59 21.63
C LEU A 271 13.96 -5.63 20.88
N SER A 272 14.59 -6.80 20.90
CA SER A 272 15.74 -7.14 20.05
C SER A 272 15.33 -8.17 19.02
N ASN A 273 15.47 -7.84 17.74
CA ASN A 273 15.12 -8.74 16.64
C ASN A 273 16.08 -8.56 15.45
N THR A 274 16.63 -9.68 14.98
CA THR A 274 17.50 -9.73 13.80
C THR A 274 16.86 -10.46 12.61
N SER A 275 15.69 -11.07 12.79
CA SER A 275 14.98 -11.81 11.74
C SER A 275 14.15 -10.93 10.82
N ILE A 276 13.77 -9.73 11.29
CA ILE A 276 13.06 -8.71 10.51
C ILE A 276 14.08 -7.90 9.74
N HIS A 277 14.07 -8.05 8.43
CA HIS A 277 14.94 -7.40 7.47
C HIS A 277 14.16 -6.33 6.69
N ILE A 278 14.78 -5.17 6.47
CA ILE A 278 14.31 -4.13 5.56
C ILE A 278 15.32 -3.88 4.45
N PHE A 279 14.85 -3.83 3.21
CA PHE A 279 15.68 -3.56 2.03
C PHE A 279 14.84 -3.04 0.86
N PRO A 280 15.39 -2.19 -0.02
CA PRO A 280 14.73 -1.80 -1.25
C PRO A 280 14.88 -2.88 -2.34
N ALA A 281 13.99 -2.84 -3.35
CA ALA A 281 14.06 -3.67 -4.52
C ALA A 281 13.56 -2.92 -5.76
N ILE A 282 14.31 -3.00 -6.85
CA ILE A 282 13.94 -2.40 -8.14
C ILE A 282 12.78 -3.23 -8.73
N ASN A 283 11.71 -2.54 -9.15
CA ASN A 283 10.51 -3.18 -9.69
C ASN A 283 10.67 -3.51 -11.19
N ASN A 284 11.48 -2.72 -11.91
CA ASN A 284 11.74 -2.93 -13.33
C ASN A 284 12.86 -3.96 -13.56
N THR A 285 12.51 -5.11 -14.14
CA THR A 285 13.45 -6.21 -14.38
C THR A 285 14.54 -5.83 -15.39
N SER A 286 14.22 -5.09 -16.45
CA SER A 286 15.19 -4.66 -17.46
C SER A 286 16.25 -3.73 -16.85
N LEU A 287 15.82 -2.80 -16.00
CA LEU A 287 16.73 -1.92 -15.27
C LEU A 287 17.57 -2.71 -14.27
N THR A 288 16.96 -3.63 -13.51
CA THR A 288 17.66 -4.49 -12.56
C THR A 288 18.80 -5.28 -13.23
N SER A 289 18.60 -5.75 -14.46
CA SER A 289 19.62 -6.47 -15.24
C SER A 289 20.68 -5.56 -15.85
N ALA A 290 20.38 -4.28 -16.07
CA ALA A 290 21.30 -3.32 -16.70
C ALA A 290 22.23 -2.61 -15.72
N VAL A 291 21.81 -2.45 -14.45
CA VAL A 291 22.58 -1.73 -13.43
C VAL A 291 23.53 -2.66 -12.68
N ASN A 292 24.65 -2.11 -12.22
CA ASN A 292 25.59 -2.84 -11.37
C ASN A 292 25.12 -2.84 -9.91
N ILE A 293 25.62 -3.79 -9.11
CA ILE A 293 25.24 -3.99 -7.71
C ILE A 293 25.40 -2.75 -6.80
N TYR A 294 26.30 -1.82 -7.16
CA TYR A 294 26.56 -0.59 -6.39
C TYR A 294 25.98 0.67 -7.05
N ASP A 295 25.25 0.53 -8.15
CA ASP A 295 24.59 1.64 -8.83
C ASP A 295 23.34 2.10 -8.08
N MET A 296 22.72 1.21 -7.31
CA MET A 296 21.75 1.56 -6.29
C MET A 296 22.25 1.07 -4.93
N GLN A 297 22.26 1.95 -3.93
CA GLN A 297 22.66 1.63 -2.57
C GLN A 297 21.68 2.25 -1.58
N PHE A 298 21.63 1.75 -0.35
CA PHE A 298 20.74 2.26 0.69
C PHE A 298 21.43 2.39 2.04
N SER A 299 20.94 3.33 2.84
CA SER A 299 21.51 3.68 4.14
C SER A 299 20.44 4.10 5.12
N LEU A 300 20.63 3.81 6.41
CA LEU A 300 19.80 4.39 7.47
C LEU A 300 20.27 5.77 7.93
N ASN A 301 21.50 6.19 7.60
CA ASN A 301 22.09 7.43 8.12
C ASN A 301 22.75 8.31 7.05
N GLY A 302 22.67 7.92 5.78
CA GLY A 302 23.27 8.64 4.64
C GLY A 302 24.80 8.52 4.54
N ASN A 303 25.43 7.72 5.40
CA ASN A 303 26.88 7.57 5.50
C ASN A 303 27.36 6.12 5.34
N ASN A 304 26.64 5.16 5.93
CA ASN A 304 26.94 3.74 5.84
C ASN A 304 26.03 3.10 4.79
N TRP A 305 26.61 2.65 3.67
CA TRP A 305 25.86 2.23 2.51
C TRP A 305 25.93 0.72 2.29
N LYS A 306 24.78 0.12 1.99
CA LYS A 306 24.65 -1.27 1.57
C LYS A 306 24.15 -1.32 0.11
N PRO A 307 24.69 -2.20 -0.75
CA PRO A 307 24.21 -2.33 -2.12
C PRO A 307 22.81 -2.93 -2.19
N VAL A 308 22.06 -2.59 -3.24
CA VAL A 308 20.75 -3.20 -3.51
C VAL A 308 20.94 -4.46 -4.34
N SER A 309 20.67 -5.63 -3.75
CA SER A 309 20.78 -6.92 -4.43
C SER A 309 19.87 -7.96 -3.78
N GLY A 310 18.64 -8.07 -4.30
CA GLY A 310 17.62 -8.96 -3.76
C GLY A 310 17.47 -8.80 -2.25
N ASN A 311 17.55 -9.91 -1.51
CA ASN A 311 17.56 -9.93 -0.05
C ASN A 311 18.93 -10.25 0.56
N ALA A 312 20.01 -10.18 -0.23
CA ALA A 312 21.37 -10.47 0.24
C ALA A 312 21.90 -9.37 1.18
N TYR A 313 21.42 -8.14 1.01
CA TYR A 313 21.77 -7.00 1.82
C TYR A 313 20.51 -6.38 2.42
N TYR A 314 20.53 -6.13 3.72
CA TYR A 314 19.39 -5.61 4.48
C TYR A 314 19.87 -4.88 5.73
N TYR A 315 19.00 -4.07 6.31
CA TYR A 315 19.09 -3.68 7.71
C TYR A 315 18.13 -4.53 8.55
N THR A 316 18.53 -4.84 9.77
CA THR A 316 17.70 -5.51 10.75
C THR A 316 16.81 -4.50 11.48
N PHE A 317 15.73 -4.98 12.09
CA PHE A 317 14.91 -4.18 13.02
C PHE A 317 15.76 -3.52 14.11
N ASN A 318 16.80 -4.20 14.60
CA ASN A 318 17.72 -3.63 15.58
C ASN A 318 18.45 -2.38 15.09
N GLU A 319 18.93 -2.41 13.83
CA GLU A 319 19.61 -1.26 13.23
C GLU A 319 18.65 -0.09 12.96
N MET A 320 17.37 -0.38 12.66
CA MET A 320 16.35 0.66 12.47
C MET A 320 16.07 1.49 13.73
N LYS A 321 16.29 0.96 14.94
CA LYS A 321 16.04 1.71 16.20
C LYS A 321 16.91 2.96 16.34
N ALA A 322 18.04 3.03 15.64
CA ALA A 322 18.98 4.15 15.71
C ALA A 322 18.75 5.21 14.63
N SER A 323 17.68 5.10 13.84
CA SER A 323 17.36 6.02 12.76
C SER A 323 15.85 6.23 12.66
N ASP A 324 15.47 7.26 11.92
CA ASP A 324 14.11 7.64 11.56
C ASP A 324 13.90 7.68 10.04
N SER A 325 14.91 7.26 9.28
CA SER A 325 14.99 7.54 7.85
C SER A 325 15.68 6.44 7.07
N VAL A 326 15.33 6.31 5.78
CA VAL A 326 16.06 5.50 4.81
C VAL A 326 16.44 6.35 3.61
N TYR A 327 17.73 6.33 3.28
CA TYR A 327 18.32 7.02 2.14
C TYR A 327 18.60 6.01 1.04
N ILE A 328 18.42 6.42 -0.21
CA ILE A 328 18.82 5.68 -1.41
C ILE A 328 19.82 6.53 -2.18
N PHE A 329 20.88 5.89 -2.64
CA PHE A 329 21.85 6.45 -3.57
C PHE A 329 21.65 5.82 -4.94
N PHE A 330 21.64 6.67 -5.96
CA PHE A 330 21.62 6.32 -7.38
C PHE A 330 22.90 6.83 -8.02
N SER A 331 23.71 5.96 -8.60
CA SER A 331 24.92 6.36 -9.33
C SER A 331 24.56 7.04 -10.66
N SER A 332 25.51 7.79 -11.23
CA SER A 332 25.34 8.29 -12.60
C SER A 332 25.14 7.17 -13.62
N ASN A 333 25.73 5.98 -13.40
CA ASN A 333 25.47 4.85 -14.29
C ASN A 333 24.03 4.33 -14.15
N PHE A 334 23.43 4.34 -12.95
CA PHE A 334 22.01 4.00 -12.77
C PHE A 334 21.13 4.85 -13.68
N PHE A 335 21.32 6.16 -13.62
CA PHE A 335 20.61 7.14 -14.44
C PHE A 335 20.88 6.98 -15.94
N LYS A 336 22.14 6.71 -16.32
CA LYS A 336 22.50 6.41 -17.71
C LYS A 336 21.75 5.18 -18.25
N GLN A 337 21.64 4.11 -17.46
CA GLN A 337 20.90 2.91 -17.86
C GLN A 337 19.39 3.18 -17.96
N MET A 338 18.82 4.00 -17.07
CA MET A 338 17.43 4.43 -17.20
C MET A 338 17.16 5.13 -18.52
N VAL A 339 18.00 6.11 -18.89
CA VAL A 339 17.88 6.83 -20.17
C VAL A 339 18.04 5.89 -21.35
N ALA A 340 19.04 5.01 -21.32
CA ALA A 340 19.27 4.03 -22.40
C ALA A 340 18.10 3.05 -22.61
N LEU A 341 17.37 2.72 -21.54
CA LEU A 341 16.19 1.87 -21.57
C LEU A 341 14.89 2.63 -21.87
N GLY A 342 14.95 3.96 -22.09
CA GLY A 342 13.77 4.80 -22.29
C GLY A 342 12.90 4.95 -21.04
N ILE A 343 13.46 4.73 -19.85
CA ILE A 343 12.78 4.91 -18.57
C ILE A 343 12.92 6.38 -18.15
N SER A 344 12.00 7.21 -18.63
CA SER A 344 11.84 8.61 -18.22
C SER A 344 10.45 8.83 -17.63
N ASP A 345 10.25 9.98 -16.97
CA ASP A 345 8.95 10.43 -16.44
C ASP A 345 8.34 9.49 -15.39
N ILE A 346 9.18 8.68 -14.74
CA ILE A 346 8.76 7.70 -13.75
C ILE A 346 8.77 8.31 -12.34
N ASN A 347 7.76 7.97 -11.54
CA ASN A 347 7.76 8.23 -10.11
C ASN A 347 8.52 7.10 -9.38
N THR A 348 9.26 7.42 -8.33
CA THR A 348 10.00 6.40 -7.56
C THR A 348 9.14 5.27 -7.00
N LYS A 349 7.85 5.50 -6.75
CA LYS A 349 6.90 4.44 -6.37
C LYS A 349 6.81 3.33 -7.43
N ASP A 350 7.01 3.68 -8.70
CA ASP A 350 6.96 2.74 -9.83
C ASP A 350 8.34 2.17 -10.14
N LEU A 351 9.42 2.84 -9.70
CA LEU A 351 10.80 2.44 -9.95
C LEU A 351 11.28 1.35 -8.97
N PHE A 352 11.02 1.52 -7.68
CA PHE A 352 11.42 0.56 -6.64
C PHE A 352 10.52 0.66 -5.41
N ASN A 353 10.40 -0.45 -4.69
CA ASN A 353 9.69 -0.53 -3.42
C ASN A 353 10.64 -0.91 -2.28
N PHE A 354 10.20 -0.67 -1.04
CA PHE A 354 10.83 -1.24 0.14
C PHE A 354 10.09 -2.48 0.60
N ARG A 355 10.86 -3.48 1.03
CA ARG A 355 10.35 -4.78 1.45
C ARG A 355 10.74 -5.04 2.90
N PHE A 356 9.80 -5.60 3.64
CA PHE A 356 10.06 -6.27 4.89
C PHE A 356 10.03 -7.78 4.68
N GLN A 357 11.03 -8.46 5.25
CA GLN A 357 11.05 -9.91 5.36
C GLN A 357 11.28 -10.27 6.83
N ASN A 358 10.37 -11.02 7.43
CA ASN A 358 10.64 -11.72 8.69
C ASN A 358 10.95 -13.19 8.39
N THR A 359 12.22 -13.55 8.53
CA THR A 359 12.70 -14.92 8.27
C THR A 359 12.11 -15.97 9.22
N THR A 360 11.56 -15.55 10.37
CA THR A 360 10.82 -16.42 11.29
C THR A 360 9.43 -16.81 10.77
N SER A 361 8.86 -16.08 9.80
CA SER A 361 7.54 -16.34 9.21
C SER A 361 7.64 -16.52 7.68
N PRO A 362 8.04 -17.69 7.15
CA PRO A 362 8.32 -17.84 5.72
C PRO A 362 7.14 -17.55 4.78
N GLU A 363 5.91 -17.89 5.17
CA GLU A 363 4.74 -17.78 4.26
C GLU A 363 4.09 -16.40 4.26
N SER A 364 4.10 -15.72 5.40
CA SER A 364 3.37 -14.47 5.64
C SER A 364 4.27 -13.32 6.06
N GLY A 365 5.54 -13.56 6.37
CA GLY A 365 6.50 -12.56 6.85
C GLY A 365 6.96 -11.58 5.77
N TRP A 366 6.19 -11.38 4.72
CA TRP A 366 6.50 -10.49 3.62
C TRP A 366 5.53 -9.31 3.61
N TYR A 367 6.10 -8.12 3.49
CA TYR A 367 5.36 -6.88 3.31
C TYR A 367 6.14 -5.96 2.39
N GLU A 368 5.43 -5.15 1.62
CA GLU A 368 6.03 -4.21 0.66
C GLU A 368 5.28 -2.89 0.73
N PHE A 369 6.02 -1.79 0.62
CA PHE A 369 5.47 -0.45 0.62
C PHE A 369 6.27 0.46 -0.33
N SER A 370 5.60 1.47 -0.85
CA SER A 370 6.21 2.47 -1.73
C SER A 370 6.87 3.61 -0.95
N THR A 371 7.74 4.37 -1.61
CA THR A 371 8.46 5.48 -0.99
C THR A 371 7.54 6.64 -0.65
N SER A 372 7.80 7.34 0.47
CA SER A 372 7.05 8.54 0.86
C SER A 372 7.39 9.77 0.01
N ASN A 373 8.55 9.75 -0.64
CA ASN A 373 9.01 10.79 -1.55
C ASN A 373 8.89 10.35 -3.00
N SER A 374 8.52 11.30 -3.86
CA SER A 374 8.46 11.12 -5.31
C SER A 374 9.67 11.78 -5.94
N LEU A 375 10.47 11.04 -6.71
CA LEU A 375 11.42 11.64 -7.66
C LEU A 375 10.80 11.65 -9.05
N ILE A 376 10.78 12.81 -9.72
CA ILE A 376 10.46 12.90 -11.14
C ILE A 376 11.79 12.98 -11.89
N ILE A 377 12.03 11.98 -12.73
CA ILE A 377 13.26 11.88 -13.51
C ILE A 377 12.99 12.29 -14.96
N LYS A 378 13.64 13.37 -15.42
CA LYS A 378 13.48 13.92 -16.77
C LYS A 378 14.79 13.90 -17.56
N PRO A 379 14.80 13.50 -18.85
CA PRO A 379 15.96 13.71 -19.70
C PRO A 379 16.17 15.21 -19.93
N ARG A 380 17.42 15.65 -20.06
CA ARG A 380 17.73 17.08 -20.29
C ARG A 380 17.59 17.50 -21.76
N ASP A 381 17.76 16.57 -22.68
CA ASP A 381 17.85 16.84 -24.13
C ASP A 381 16.57 17.43 -24.71
N PHE A 382 15.41 16.89 -24.34
CA PHE A 382 14.06 17.42 -24.63
C PHE A 382 13.10 16.94 -23.55
N SER A 383 12.64 17.83 -22.68
CA SER A 383 11.65 17.49 -21.67
C SER A 383 10.81 18.69 -21.25
N ILE A 384 9.61 18.37 -20.79
CA ILE A 384 8.76 19.31 -20.06
C ILE A 384 8.34 18.68 -18.74
N SER A 385 8.23 19.52 -17.73
CA SER A 385 7.71 19.16 -16.42
C SER A 385 6.83 20.26 -15.85
N ILE A 386 5.95 19.84 -14.96
CA ILE A 386 5.15 20.71 -14.10
C ILE A 386 5.18 20.13 -12.70
N ILE A 387 5.53 20.96 -11.72
CA ILE A 387 5.53 20.59 -10.29
C ILE A 387 4.80 21.66 -9.48
N SER A 388 4.21 21.29 -8.35
CA SER A 388 3.68 22.28 -7.40
C SER A 388 4.81 23.19 -6.91
N ASP A 389 4.55 24.49 -6.78
CA ASP A 389 5.51 25.43 -6.19
C ASP A 389 5.68 25.26 -4.67
N GLU A 390 4.84 24.41 -4.06
CA GLU A 390 4.98 23.91 -2.69
C GLU A 390 5.79 22.61 -2.60
N TYR A 391 6.24 22.08 -3.74
CA TYR A 391 7.05 20.85 -3.84
C TYR A 391 6.38 19.62 -3.24
N ILE A 392 5.05 19.55 -3.35
CA ILE A 392 4.22 18.40 -2.98
C ILE A 392 3.58 17.77 -4.21
N SER A 393 3.48 16.43 -4.25
CA SER A 393 3.00 15.70 -5.43
C SER A 393 1.49 15.80 -5.66
N SER A 394 0.71 16.13 -4.63
CA SER A 394 -0.75 16.22 -4.70
C SER A 394 -1.23 17.34 -3.77
N PRO A 395 -1.09 18.62 -4.17
CA PRO A 395 -1.55 19.73 -3.36
C PRO A 395 -3.07 19.68 -3.17
N SER A 396 -3.52 19.85 -1.93
CA SER A 396 -4.94 19.98 -1.58
C SER A 396 -5.19 21.32 -0.88
N ARG A 397 -6.44 21.80 -1.02
CA ARG A 397 -6.93 23.04 -0.41
C ARG A 397 -8.37 22.84 0.03
N GLU A 398 -8.74 23.50 1.12
CA GLU A 398 -10.09 23.54 1.64
C GLU A 398 -10.47 24.99 1.91
N GLY A 399 -11.76 25.31 1.77
CA GLY A 399 -12.26 26.66 2.00
C GLY A 399 -13.79 26.70 1.98
N TYR A 400 -14.34 27.81 2.48
CA TYR A 400 -15.78 28.05 2.50
C TYR A 400 -16.23 28.72 1.20
N VAL A 401 -17.48 28.49 0.82
CA VAL A 401 -18.11 29.11 -0.35
C VAL A 401 -18.95 30.29 0.11
N GLY A 402 -18.81 31.45 -0.54
CA GLY A 402 -19.60 32.63 -0.19
C GLY A 402 -18.93 33.96 -0.48
N ALA A 403 -19.70 35.03 -0.33
CA ALA A 403 -19.20 36.39 -0.46
C ALA A 403 -18.02 36.65 0.49
N GLY A 404 -16.94 37.21 -0.04
CA GLY A 404 -15.72 37.51 0.72
C GLY A 404 -14.79 36.33 0.98
N GLN A 405 -15.12 35.12 0.54
CA GLN A 405 -14.24 33.96 0.68
C GLN A 405 -13.10 34.01 -0.37
N PRO A 406 -11.86 33.66 0.02
CA PRO A 406 -10.71 33.66 -0.88
C PRO A 406 -10.80 32.51 -1.89
N SER A 407 -10.13 32.67 -3.03
CA SER A 407 -9.94 31.59 -4.00
C SER A 407 -9.09 30.46 -3.41
N LEU A 408 -9.33 29.23 -3.87
CA LEU A 408 -8.38 28.13 -3.70
C LEU A 408 -7.30 28.27 -4.77
N ASP A 409 -6.11 28.71 -4.36
CA ASP A 409 -4.99 28.96 -5.25
C ASP A 409 -3.97 27.81 -5.18
N PHE A 410 -3.58 27.32 -6.36
CA PHE A 410 -2.58 26.29 -6.58
C PHE A 410 -1.48 26.84 -7.49
N GLY A 411 -0.25 26.92 -7.00
CA GLY A 411 0.89 27.40 -7.77
C GLY A 411 1.69 26.24 -8.35
N TYR A 412 2.23 26.46 -9.55
CA TYR A 412 3.01 25.47 -10.29
C TYR A 412 4.22 26.11 -10.96
N ILE A 413 5.31 25.35 -11.00
CA ILE A 413 6.51 25.66 -11.76
C ILE A 413 6.49 24.77 -13.00
N VAL A 414 6.49 25.39 -14.17
CA VAL A 414 6.63 24.70 -15.46
C VAL A 414 8.07 24.85 -15.91
N THR A 415 8.74 23.73 -16.19
CA THR A 415 10.11 23.70 -16.70
C THR A 415 10.14 23.06 -18.08
N THR A 416 10.79 23.70 -19.04
CA THR A 416 11.17 23.07 -20.31
C THR A 416 12.68 22.98 -20.39
N SER A 417 13.21 21.84 -20.82
CA SER A 417 14.63 21.67 -21.10
C SER A 417 14.83 21.17 -22.51
N GLY A 418 15.79 21.75 -23.22
CA GLY A 418 16.31 21.13 -24.43
C GLY A 418 17.43 21.92 -25.10
N LYS A 419 17.89 21.45 -26.27
CA LYS A 419 18.96 22.12 -27.04
C LYS A 419 18.62 23.57 -27.39
N THR A 420 17.33 23.84 -27.61
CA THR A 420 16.77 25.17 -27.84
C THR A 420 15.57 25.40 -26.92
N ALA A 421 15.12 26.65 -26.83
CA ALA A 421 13.82 26.93 -26.22
C ALA A 421 12.70 26.25 -27.02
N ALA A 422 11.66 25.79 -26.32
CA ALA A 422 10.48 25.23 -26.99
C ALA A 422 9.80 26.30 -27.86
N ASP A 423 9.37 25.91 -29.06
CA ASP A 423 8.67 26.80 -29.99
C ASP A 423 7.21 27.06 -29.57
N GLU A 424 6.64 26.13 -28.80
CA GLU A 424 5.28 26.17 -28.32
C GLU A 424 5.17 25.47 -26.97
N VAL A 425 4.48 26.09 -26.02
CA VAL A 425 4.16 25.49 -24.72
C VAL A 425 2.67 25.65 -24.46
N LEU A 426 2.00 24.54 -24.23
CA LEU A 426 0.57 24.46 -23.96
C LEU A 426 0.30 23.96 -22.54
N ILE A 427 -0.78 24.43 -21.94
CA ILE A 427 -1.28 23.97 -20.64
C ILE A 427 -2.77 23.68 -20.71
N LYS A 428 -3.24 22.67 -19.98
CA LYS A 428 -4.68 22.40 -19.80
C LYS A 428 -4.97 21.90 -18.39
N VAL A 429 -6.23 22.04 -17.98
CA VAL A 429 -6.75 21.53 -16.71
C VAL A 429 -7.84 20.51 -17.02
N THR A 430 -7.77 19.36 -16.36
CA THR A 430 -8.72 18.27 -16.48
C THR A 430 -9.32 17.95 -15.12
N GLY A 431 -10.58 17.53 -15.13
CA GLY A 431 -11.31 17.16 -13.92
C GLY A 431 -12.79 17.02 -14.22
N PRO A 432 -13.60 16.62 -13.23
CA PRO A 432 -15.05 16.66 -13.37
C PRO A 432 -15.48 18.07 -13.78
N SER A 433 -16.31 18.18 -14.82
CA SER A 433 -16.75 19.47 -15.35
C SER A 433 -18.20 19.45 -15.82
N GLN A 434 -18.79 20.64 -15.85
CA GLN A 434 -20.15 20.86 -16.33
C GLN A 434 -20.18 22.11 -17.21
N SER A 435 -20.84 22.01 -18.36
CA SER A 435 -21.12 23.20 -19.18
C SER A 435 -22.45 23.82 -18.78
N ILE A 436 -22.45 25.12 -18.51
CA ILE A 436 -23.61 25.94 -18.19
C ILE A 436 -23.59 27.16 -19.11
N ALA A 437 -24.64 27.37 -19.89
CA ALA A 437 -24.75 28.45 -20.87
C ALA A 437 -23.53 28.57 -21.83
N GLY A 438 -22.92 27.43 -22.20
CA GLY A 438 -21.78 27.38 -23.12
C GLY A 438 -20.40 27.66 -22.48
N ARG A 439 -20.36 27.97 -21.18
CA ARG A 439 -19.13 28.08 -20.38
C ARG A 439 -18.90 26.79 -19.59
N SER A 440 -17.65 26.34 -19.48
CA SER A 440 -17.30 25.15 -18.68
C SER A 440 -16.93 25.56 -17.25
N TYR A 441 -17.29 24.73 -16.29
CA TYR A 441 -17.02 24.90 -14.86
C TYR A 441 -16.47 23.59 -14.28
N CYS A 442 -15.57 23.68 -13.31
CA CYS A 442 -15.14 22.51 -12.55
C CYS A 442 -16.27 22.06 -11.63
N LEU A 443 -16.53 20.76 -11.55
CA LEU A 443 -17.67 20.20 -10.84
C LEU A 443 -17.25 19.57 -9.52
N PHE A 444 -17.73 20.11 -8.42
CA PHE A 444 -17.53 19.56 -7.09
C PHE A 444 -18.75 18.74 -6.69
N SER A 445 -18.53 17.60 -6.03
CA SER A 445 -19.61 16.68 -5.65
C SER A 445 -19.55 16.30 -4.18
N SER A 446 -20.71 16.06 -3.57
CA SER A 446 -20.81 15.46 -2.24
C SER A 446 -20.33 13.99 -2.27
N PRO A 447 -20.00 13.38 -1.11
CA PRO A 447 -19.53 11.99 -1.05
C PRO A 447 -20.50 10.95 -1.65
N ASP A 448 -21.80 11.24 -1.61
CA ASP A 448 -22.86 10.41 -2.22
C ASP A 448 -23.15 10.76 -3.69
N GLY A 449 -22.48 11.79 -4.23
CA GLY A 449 -22.64 12.28 -5.60
C GLY A 449 -23.96 12.98 -5.90
N ALA A 450 -24.81 13.22 -4.89
CA ALA A 450 -26.12 13.81 -5.06
C ALA A 450 -26.07 15.34 -5.26
N THR A 451 -25.23 16.02 -4.49
CA THR A 451 -25.03 17.47 -4.60
C THR A 451 -23.89 17.74 -5.57
N LYS A 452 -24.16 18.52 -6.62
CA LYS A 452 -23.20 18.86 -7.67
C LYS A 452 -23.14 20.36 -7.87
N VAL A 453 -21.99 20.94 -7.60
CA VAL A 453 -21.81 22.40 -7.53
C VAL A 453 -20.75 22.82 -8.55
N PRO A 454 -21.09 23.72 -9.51
CA PRO A 454 -20.14 24.26 -10.46
C PRO A 454 -19.27 25.35 -9.81
N PHE A 455 -17.97 25.31 -10.12
CA PHE A 455 -17.00 26.34 -9.73
C PHE A 455 -16.28 26.89 -10.96
N PRO A 456 -16.12 28.22 -11.08
CA PRO A 456 -15.25 28.78 -12.10
C PRO A 456 -13.80 28.40 -11.78
N ALA A 457 -12.96 28.41 -12.81
CA ALA A 457 -11.55 28.11 -12.62
C ALA A 457 -10.70 28.91 -13.62
N LEU A 458 -9.55 29.39 -13.16
CA LEU A 458 -8.69 30.32 -13.88
C LEU A 458 -7.26 29.81 -13.92
N LEU A 459 -6.64 29.87 -15.08
CA LEU A 459 -5.19 29.72 -15.25
C LEU A 459 -4.56 31.09 -15.46
N THR A 460 -3.56 31.43 -14.65
CA THR A 460 -2.91 32.74 -14.66
C THR A 460 -1.40 32.60 -14.72
N PHE A 461 -0.74 33.38 -15.58
CA PHE A 461 0.72 33.52 -15.60
C PHE A 461 1.15 34.92 -16.04
N THR A 462 2.39 35.28 -15.76
CA THR A 462 2.98 36.55 -16.20
C THR A 462 3.60 36.37 -17.58
N THR A 463 3.32 37.28 -18.52
CA THR A 463 3.89 37.27 -19.87
C THR A 463 5.26 37.94 -19.91
N ARG A 464 5.99 37.79 -21.02
CA ARG A 464 7.29 38.45 -21.24
C ARG A 464 7.25 39.97 -21.10
N SER A 465 6.12 40.60 -21.42
CA SER A 465 5.88 42.05 -21.23
C SER A 465 5.63 42.46 -19.78
N GLY A 466 5.59 41.51 -18.83
CA GLY A 466 5.29 41.74 -17.41
C GLY A 466 3.80 41.85 -17.09
N THR A 467 2.91 41.57 -18.06
CA THR A 467 1.46 41.61 -17.85
C THR A 467 0.91 40.25 -17.41
N SER A 468 -0.14 40.24 -16.60
CA SER A 468 -0.82 38.99 -16.23
C SER A 468 -1.78 38.54 -17.35
N LYS A 469 -1.67 37.29 -17.79
CA LYS A 469 -2.56 36.66 -18.75
C LYS A 469 -3.40 35.60 -18.04
N ASN A 470 -4.72 35.64 -18.29
CA ASN A 470 -5.70 34.76 -17.67
C ASN A 470 -6.45 33.95 -18.73
N TYR A 471 -6.62 32.66 -18.47
CA TYR A 471 -7.50 31.78 -19.24
C TYR A 471 -8.60 31.24 -18.34
N ASP A 472 -9.82 31.24 -18.85
CA ASP A 472 -10.92 30.47 -18.27
C ASP A 472 -10.63 28.98 -18.51
N ALA A 473 -10.51 28.23 -17.41
CA ALA A 473 -9.97 26.89 -17.34
C ALA A 473 -10.90 25.98 -16.52
N GLY A 474 -12.20 26.00 -16.87
CA GLY A 474 -13.28 25.25 -16.20
C GLY A 474 -13.20 23.74 -16.38
N CYS A 475 -12.04 23.15 -16.07
CA CYS A 475 -11.73 21.72 -16.15
C CYS A 475 -12.17 21.09 -17.49
N ASP A 476 -12.00 21.84 -18.58
CA ASP A 476 -12.61 21.56 -19.89
C ASP A 476 -11.74 20.69 -20.81
N ASP A 477 -10.58 20.23 -20.33
CA ASP A 477 -9.60 19.45 -21.10
C ASP A 477 -9.08 20.13 -22.37
N ARG A 478 -9.18 21.46 -22.46
CA ARG A 478 -8.73 22.20 -23.64
C ARG A 478 -7.37 22.85 -23.42
N TRP A 479 -6.47 22.69 -24.38
CA TRP A 479 -5.16 23.33 -24.40
C TRP A 479 -5.26 24.86 -24.49
N ARG A 480 -4.34 25.54 -23.80
CA ARG A 480 -4.13 26.99 -23.80
C ARG A 480 -2.67 27.29 -24.03
N ASP A 481 -2.38 28.28 -24.86
CA ASP A 481 -1.01 28.66 -25.21
C ASP A 481 -0.39 29.55 -24.12
N MET A 482 0.72 29.09 -23.55
CA MET A 482 1.54 29.81 -22.57
C MET A 482 2.97 30.07 -23.05
N THR A 483 3.23 30.00 -24.35
CA THR A 483 4.55 30.21 -24.96
C THR A 483 5.12 31.60 -24.61
N ASP A 484 4.25 32.63 -24.55
CA ASP A 484 4.63 34.00 -24.20
C ASP A 484 4.77 34.26 -22.68
N ALA A 485 4.78 33.21 -21.85
CA ALA A 485 5.08 33.34 -20.43
C ALA A 485 6.48 33.96 -20.20
N LEU A 486 6.66 34.58 -19.03
CA LEU A 486 7.95 35.08 -18.60
C LEU A 486 8.82 33.90 -18.17
N TRP A 487 9.68 33.47 -19.08
CA TRP A 487 10.59 32.36 -18.86
C TRP A 487 11.94 32.85 -18.30
N LEU A 488 12.36 32.28 -17.17
CA LEU A 488 13.73 32.39 -16.66
C LEU A 488 14.60 31.33 -17.33
N THR A 489 15.55 31.77 -18.15
CA THR A 489 16.44 30.89 -18.92
C THR A 489 17.76 30.67 -18.19
N THR A 490 18.12 29.41 -17.99
CA THR A 490 19.45 28.99 -17.50
C THR A 490 20.12 28.12 -18.57
N PRO A 491 21.28 28.53 -19.11
CA PRO A 491 22.02 27.70 -20.05
C PRO A 491 22.63 26.49 -19.35
N TRP A 492 22.85 25.42 -20.10
CA TRP A 492 23.54 24.24 -19.61
C TRP A 492 24.47 23.64 -20.65
N THR A 493 25.47 22.92 -20.16
CA THR A 493 26.43 22.17 -20.96
C THR A 493 26.68 20.83 -20.27
N ASP A 494 26.65 19.73 -21.01
CA ASP A 494 26.96 18.40 -20.49
C ASP A 494 28.45 18.07 -20.65
N ALA A 495 28.90 16.91 -20.10
CA ALA A 495 30.29 16.50 -20.21
C ALA A 495 30.68 16.04 -21.63
N SER A 496 29.69 15.75 -22.48
CA SER A 496 29.86 15.41 -23.90
C SER A 496 30.07 16.66 -24.77
N GLY A 497 29.82 17.86 -24.22
CA GLY A 497 29.89 19.14 -24.91
C GLY A 497 28.57 19.57 -25.56
N ASP A 498 27.48 18.83 -25.36
CA ASP A 498 26.15 19.25 -25.77
C ASP A 498 25.72 20.46 -24.93
N ILE A 499 25.14 21.45 -25.62
CA ILE A 499 24.64 22.68 -25.01
C ILE A 499 23.13 22.74 -25.12
N GLY A 500 22.50 23.43 -24.18
CA GLY A 500 21.08 23.72 -24.24
C GLY A 500 20.63 24.76 -23.24
N VAL A 501 19.32 24.87 -23.11
CA VAL A 501 18.67 25.80 -22.20
C VAL A 501 17.62 25.09 -21.36
N MET A 502 17.49 25.54 -20.12
CA MET A 502 16.42 25.19 -19.21
C MET A 502 15.63 26.46 -18.91
N ASN A 503 14.37 26.47 -19.28
CA ASN A 503 13.47 27.60 -19.10
C ASN A 503 12.43 27.26 -18.03
N LYS A 504 12.22 28.18 -17.10
CA LYS A 504 11.23 28.03 -16.02
C LYS A 504 10.24 29.18 -16.02
N THR A 505 8.98 28.89 -15.72
CA THR A 505 7.97 29.92 -15.46
C THR A 505 7.00 29.43 -14.39
N THR A 506 6.24 30.35 -13.80
CA THR A 506 5.22 30.04 -12.81
C THR A 506 3.83 30.22 -13.39
N VAL A 507 2.94 29.29 -13.05
CA VAL A 507 1.53 29.30 -13.42
C VAL A 507 0.70 29.11 -12.16
N LYS A 508 -0.39 29.85 -12.05
CA LYS A 508 -1.36 29.71 -10.96
C LYS A 508 -2.68 29.19 -11.49
N PHE A 509 -3.20 28.15 -10.87
CA PHE A 509 -4.56 27.68 -11.04
C PHE A 509 -5.39 28.14 -9.85
N SER A 510 -6.51 28.82 -10.10
CA SER A 510 -7.35 29.41 -9.07
C SER A 510 -8.79 28.97 -9.23
N ILE A 511 -9.43 28.57 -8.13
CA ILE A 511 -10.87 28.31 -8.04
C ILE A 511 -11.50 29.38 -7.15
N PRO A 512 -12.16 30.41 -7.72
CA PRO A 512 -12.86 31.42 -6.95
C PRO A 512 -14.01 30.82 -6.12
N MET A 513 -13.98 31.05 -4.80
CA MET A 513 -15.00 30.55 -3.87
C MET A 513 -16.15 31.54 -3.62
N ASN A 514 -16.04 32.74 -4.19
CA ASN A 514 -16.98 33.86 -4.03
C ASN A 514 -17.81 34.14 -5.29
N ASP A 515 -17.84 33.22 -6.26
CA ASP A 515 -18.65 33.36 -7.46
C ASP A 515 -20.10 32.94 -7.20
N ASN A 516 -21.04 33.71 -7.76
CA ASN A 516 -22.47 33.45 -7.59
C ASN A 516 -22.89 32.07 -8.13
N ILE A 517 -22.20 31.55 -9.15
CA ILE A 517 -22.50 30.24 -9.74
C ILE A 517 -22.30 29.10 -8.73
N SER A 518 -21.36 29.28 -7.79
CA SER A 518 -21.01 28.29 -6.77
C SER A 518 -21.94 28.26 -5.57
N LEU A 519 -22.87 29.22 -5.46
CA LEU A 519 -23.89 29.26 -4.42
C LEU A 519 -25.07 28.32 -4.70
N ARG A 520 -25.09 27.69 -5.87
CA ARG A 520 -26.19 26.84 -6.34
C ARG A 520 -25.66 25.54 -6.94
N THR A 521 -26.50 24.52 -6.95
CA THR A 521 -26.21 23.27 -7.67
C THR A 521 -26.36 23.48 -9.18
N VAL A 522 -25.96 22.47 -9.96
CA VAL A 522 -26.20 22.43 -11.42
C VAL A 522 -27.69 22.48 -11.79
N ASP A 523 -28.58 22.12 -10.86
CA ASP A 523 -30.03 22.15 -11.00
C ASP A 523 -30.66 23.45 -10.46
N ASP A 524 -29.84 24.44 -10.13
CA ASP A 524 -30.21 25.78 -9.62
C ASP A 524 -30.77 25.81 -8.18
N ASP A 525 -30.62 24.72 -7.41
CA ASP A 525 -31.00 24.65 -6.01
C ASP A 525 -29.92 25.21 -5.07
N GLY A 526 -30.33 25.77 -3.93
CA GLY A 526 -29.40 26.04 -2.83
C GLY A 526 -28.89 24.75 -2.20
N TRP A 527 -27.66 24.76 -1.68
CA TRP A 527 -27.04 23.56 -1.10
C TRP A 527 -26.34 23.84 0.23
N PHE A 528 -26.18 22.78 1.02
CA PHE A 528 -25.43 22.78 2.28
C PHE A 528 -24.63 21.49 2.39
N GLY A 529 -23.44 21.56 3.00
CA GLY A 529 -22.58 20.40 3.24
C GLY A 529 -21.17 20.58 2.67
N GLU A 530 -20.49 19.47 2.46
CA GLU A 530 -19.14 19.41 1.90
C GLU A 530 -19.19 18.83 0.49
N VAL A 531 -18.46 19.45 -0.42
CA VAL A 531 -18.27 18.99 -1.80
C VAL A 531 -16.78 19.00 -2.11
N SER A 532 -16.31 18.03 -2.88
CA SER A 532 -14.90 17.92 -3.27
C SER A 532 -14.75 17.59 -4.75
N ALA A 533 -13.57 17.87 -5.28
CA ALA A 533 -13.16 17.52 -6.63
C ALA A 533 -11.66 17.23 -6.66
N SER A 534 -11.25 16.39 -7.60
CA SER A 534 -9.86 16.13 -7.94
C SER A 534 -9.67 16.27 -9.45
N GLY A 535 -8.52 16.79 -9.86
CA GLY A 535 -8.20 17.01 -11.27
C GLY A 535 -6.69 16.99 -11.52
N GLU A 536 -6.30 17.17 -12.77
CA GLU A 536 -4.90 17.19 -13.20
C GLU A 536 -4.61 18.44 -14.02
N ILE A 537 -3.36 18.90 -13.97
CA ILE A 537 -2.85 19.94 -14.86
C ILE A 537 -1.81 19.29 -15.76
N HIS A 538 -2.00 19.44 -17.06
CA HIS A 538 -1.08 18.90 -18.06
C HIS A 538 -0.38 20.04 -18.78
N VAL A 539 0.88 19.80 -19.11
CA VAL A 539 1.68 20.69 -19.94
C VAL A 539 2.24 19.92 -21.12
N GLN A 540 2.41 20.60 -22.24
CA GLN A 540 3.00 20.07 -23.45
C GLN A 540 3.97 21.11 -24.03
N ALA A 541 5.13 20.67 -24.50
CA ALA A 541 6.03 21.51 -25.27
C ALA A 541 6.34 20.87 -26.63
N THR A 542 6.47 21.72 -27.64
CA THR A 542 6.87 21.33 -29.00
C THR A 542 8.18 22.02 -29.35
N TRP A 543 9.15 21.25 -29.84
CA TRP A 543 10.36 21.75 -30.50
C TRP A 543 10.27 21.41 -31.99
N ARG A 544 10.52 22.38 -32.84
CA ARG A 544 10.46 22.29 -34.31
C ARG A 544 11.88 22.49 -34.86
N ASN A 545 12.16 21.87 -36.01
CA ASN A 545 13.45 21.98 -36.70
C ASN A 545 14.66 21.56 -35.86
N ILE A 546 14.55 20.41 -35.20
CA ILE A 546 15.57 19.82 -34.33
C ILE A 546 16.63 19.09 -35.19
N ASN A 547 17.44 19.84 -35.95
CA ASN A 547 18.55 19.27 -36.72
C ASN A 547 19.90 19.70 -36.15
#